data_AF-A0A699SGN3-F1
#
_entry.id   AF-A0A699SGN3-F1
#
_cell.length_a   1.000
_cell.length_b   1.000
_cell.length_c   1.000
_cell.angle_alpha   90.00
_cell.angle_beta   90.00
_cell.angle_gamma   90.00
#
_symmetry.space_group_name_H-M   'P 1'
#
loop_
_entity.id
_entity.type
_entity.pdbx_description
1 polymer ?
#
loop_
_entity_poly.entity_id
_entity_poly.type
_entity_poly.pdbx_seq_one_letter_code
_entity_poly.pdbx_strand_id
1 'polypeptide(L)'
;MIKSSHGDTPFSLTYGTKAVIPTEIEMPTYCTAAVDMVNNDKELSLNLDLLEERRERAAICEAKAKSKMMKYYNARVHGIAFKTDDFVYRSNDASHAVAGGKLGPKWEGPYE
;
A
#
# COMPACT_ATOMS: atom_id res chain seq x y z
N MET A 1 -2.04 1.02 14.74
CA MET A 1 -1.06 1.41 13.70
C MET A 1 -1.05 0.31 12.65
N ILE A 2 -1.51 0.58 11.43
CA ILE A 2 -1.61 -0.43 10.36
C ILE A 2 -0.19 -0.73 9.89
N LYS A 3 0.28 -1.97 10.09
CA LYS A 3 1.57 -2.44 9.58
C LYS A 3 1.39 -2.89 8.13
N SER A 4 2.28 -2.47 7.23
CA SER A 4 2.31 -2.97 5.86
C SER A 4 2.73 -4.45 5.85
N SER A 5 2.58 -5.12 4.71
CA SER A 5 2.89 -6.56 4.55
C SER A 5 4.32 -6.97 4.95
N HIS A 6 5.26 -6.03 5.09
CA HIS A 6 6.64 -6.28 5.50
C HIS A 6 6.98 -5.89 6.94
N GLY A 7 5.99 -5.43 7.72
CA GLY A 7 6.12 -5.16 9.16
C GLY A 7 6.51 -3.73 9.54
N ASP A 8 7.05 -2.92 8.62
CA ASP A 8 7.33 -1.51 8.89
C ASP A 8 6.11 -0.63 8.59
N THR A 9 6.17 0.58 9.14
CA THR A 9 5.12 1.58 8.99
C THR A 9 5.49 2.61 7.93
N PRO A 10 4.51 3.22 7.24
CA PRO A 10 4.80 4.26 6.25
C PRO A 10 5.68 5.40 6.83
N PHE A 11 5.44 5.79 8.09
CA PHE A 11 6.24 6.80 8.77
C PHE A 11 7.71 6.40 8.90
N SER A 12 8.00 5.17 9.35
CA SER A 12 9.38 4.71 9.51
C SER A 12 10.10 4.52 8.18
N LEU A 13 9.39 4.32 7.07
CA LEU A 13 10.01 4.29 5.73
C LEU A 13 10.29 5.69 5.19
N THR A 14 9.42 6.65 5.46
CA THR A 14 9.60 8.04 4.99
C THR A 14 10.66 8.76 5.81
N TYR A 15 10.57 8.67 7.13
CA TYR A 15 11.37 9.48 8.06
C TYR A 15 12.43 8.67 8.83
N GLY A 16 12.47 7.35 8.68
CA GLY A 16 13.41 6.49 9.40
C GLY A 16 12.99 6.24 10.84
N THR A 17 13.69 6.88 11.75
CA THR A 17 13.51 6.76 13.20
C THR A 17 13.29 8.15 13.80
N LYS A 18 12.71 8.21 15.00
CA LYS A 18 12.39 9.47 15.66
C LYS A 18 13.68 10.12 16.18
N ALA A 19 14.38 10.88 15.34
CA ALA A 19 15.54 11.66 15.74
C ALA A 19 15.10 12.92 16.52
N VAL A 20 15.83 13.28 17.57
CA VAL A 20 15.66 14.58 18.23
C VAL A 20 16.19 15.64 17.26
N ILE A 21 15.29 16.42 16.67
CA ILE A 21 15.67 17.60 15.90
C ILE A 21 16.05 18.67 16.93
N PRO A 22 17.31 19.14 17.00
CA PRO A 22 17.67 20.28 17.81
C PRO A 22 17.14 21.53 17.11
N THR A 23 15.82 21.69 17.08
CA THR A 23 15.22 22.95 16.67
C THR A 23 15.68 23.98 17.68
N GLU A 24 16.13 25.14 17.21
CA GLU A 24 16.57 26.31 17.96
C GLU A 24 15.57 26.66 19.09
N ILE A 25 15.74 26.09 20.27
CA ILE A 25 15.00 26.47 21.46
C ILE A 25 16.02 27.21 22.33
N GLU A 26 15.84 28.53 22.44
CA GLU A 26 16.67 29.43 23.24
C GLU A 26 16.81 28.97 24.71
N MET A 27 15.97 28.05 25.18
CA MET A 27 16.10 27.37 26.47
C MET A 27 16.31 25.85 26.34
N PRO A 28 17.42 25.30 26.84
CA PRO A 28 17.61 23.85 26.90
C PRO A 28 16.55 23.22 27.82
N THR A 29 15.81 22.25 27.29
CA THR A 29 14.92 21.39 28.09
C THR A 29 15.74 20.21 28.61
N TYR A 30 15.29 19.49 29.64
CA TYR A 30 16.00 18.30 30.16
C TYR A 30 16.37 17.29 29.04
N CYS A 31 15.51 17.17 28.03
CA CYS A 31 15.75 16.33 26.85
C CYS A 31 16.93 16.77 25.97
N THR A 32 17.29 18.06 25.92
CA THR A 32 18.45 18.54 25.15
C THR A 32 19.72 18.65 25.99
N ALA A 33 19.60 18.87 27.31
CA ALA A 33 20.73 18.94 28.22
C ALA A 33 21.49 17.60 28.38
N ALA A 34 20.81 16.47 28.17
CA ALA A 34 21.38 15.13 28.32
C ALA A 34 21.84 14.49 27.01
N VAL A 35 21.64 15.15 25.85
CA VAL A 35 21.95 14.57 24.53
C VAL A 35 23.37 14.93 24.11
N ASP A 36 24.19 13.91 23.90
CA ASP A 36 25.47 14.05 23.22
C ASP A 36 25.22 14.27 21.73
N MET A 37 25.43 15.51 21.26
CA MET A 37 25.27 15.87 19.85
C MET A 37 26.14 15.03 18.92
N VAL A 38 27.34 14.63 19.34
CA VAL A 38 28.25 13.83 18.50
C VAL A 38 27.74 12.40 18.36
N ASN A 39 27.19 11.82 19.42
CA ASN A 39 26.56 10.51 19.34
C ASN A 39 25.24 10.55 18.57
N ASN A 40 24.43 11.59 18.74
CA ASN A 40 23.19 11.78 17.99
C ASN A 40 23.43 11.90 16.48
N ASP A 41 24.47 12.62 16.06
CA ASP A 41 24.81 12.77 14.64
C ASP A 41 25.31 11.46 14.00
N LYS A 42 26.11 10.68 14.75
CA LYS A 42 26.54 9.34 14.35
C LYS A 42 25.37 8.37 14.26
N GLU A 43 24.49 8.36 15.26
CA GLU A 43 23.27 7.54 15.23
C GLU A 43 22.33 7.96 14.09
N LEU A 44 22.21 9.25 13.82
CA LEU A 44 21.42 9.75 12.69
C LEU A 44 21.99 9.23 11.36
N SER A 45 23.30 9.30 11.18
CA SER A 45 23.98 8.77 9.98
C SER A 45 23.74 7.28 9.79
N LEU A 46 23.92 6.48 10.86
CA LEU A 46 23.65 5.04 10.82
C LEU A 46 22.18 4.71 10.55
N ASN A 47 21.25 5.50 11.11
CA ASN A 47 19.82 5.33 10.88
C ASN A 47 19.44 5.64 9.43
N LEU A 48 20.08 6.64 8.81
CA LEU A 48 19.86 6.99 7.40
C LEU A 48 20.35 5.87 6.45
N ASP A 49 21.52 5.29 6.72
CA ASP A 49 22.03 4.15 5.94
C ASP A 49 21.10 2.94 6.06
N LEU A 50 20.70 2.58 7.28
CA LEU A 50 19.77 1.47 7.53
C LEU A 50 18.36 1.73 6.96
N LEU A 51 17.95 2.99 6.85
CA LEU A 51 16.68 3.37 6.27
C LEU A 51 16.61 2.99 4.79
N GLU A 52 17.69 3.16 4.05
CA GLU A 52 17.74 2.79 2.65
C GLU A 52 17.62 1.28 2.46
N GLU A 53 18.35 0.48 3.26
CA GLU A 53 18.20 -0.98 3.26
C GLU A 53 16.77 -1.43 3.57
N ARG A 54 16.12 -0.76 4.53
CA ARG A 54 14.72 -1.05 4.90
C ARG A 54 13.77 -0.71 3.76
N ARG A 55 13.98 0.41 3.05
CA ARG A 55 13.18 0.80 1.88
C ARG A 55 13.35 -0.20 0.75
N GLU A 56 14.57 -0.63 0.45
CA GLU A 56 14.82 -1.62 -0.59
C GLU A 56 14.13 -2.96 -0.25
N ARG A 57 14.29 -3.42 1.01
CA ARG A 57 13.59 -4.64 1.48
C ARG A 57 12.07 -4.50 1.38
N ALA A 58 11.53 -3.35 1.75
CA ALA A 58 10.10 -3.06 1.63
C ALA A 58 9.64 -3.14 0.16
N ALA A 59 10.39 -2.52 -0.76
CA ALA A 59 10.10 -2.52 -2.19
C ALA A 59 10.13 -3.94 -2.78
N ILE A 60 11.13 -4.76 -2.41
CA ILE A 60 11.21 -6.17 -2.83
C ILE A 60 9.98 -6.96 -2.33
N CYS A 61 9.61 -6.80 -1.06
CA CYS A 61 8.44 -7.45 -0.49
C CYS A 61 7.15 -7.03 -1.20
N GLU A 62 6.98 -5.73 -1.48
CA GLU A 62 5.82 -5.20 -2.17
C GLU A 62 5.75 -5.71 -3.62
N ALA A 63 6.86 -5.67 -4.36
CA ALA A 63 6.94 -6.20 -5.72
C ALA A 63 6.60 -7.70 -5.76
N LYS A 64 7.09 -8.48 -4.79
CA LYS A 64 6.77 -9.91 -4.64
C LYS A 64 5.28 -10.12 -4.37
N ALA A 65 4.69 -9.33 -3.48
CA ALA A 65 3.25 -9.40 -3.17
C ALA A 65 2.40 -9.07 -4.39
N LYS A 66 2.71 -7.98 -5.09
CA LYS A 66 2.04 -7.57 -6.34
C LYS A 66 2.17 -8.64 -7.41
N SER A 67 3.37 -9.19 -7.63
CA SER A 67 3.61 -10.26 -8.59
C SER A 67 2.79 -11.52 -8.28
N LYS A 68 2.72 -11.92 -7.00
CA LYS A 68 1.89 -13.05 -6.56
C LYS A 68 0.42 -12.82 -6.86
N MET A 69 -0.10 -11.61 -6.57
CA MET A 69 -1.49 -11.26 -6.82
C MET A 69 -1.81 -11.22 -8.32
N MET A 70 -0.91 -10.65 -9.13
CA MET A 70 -1.04 -10.62 -10.59
C MET A 70 -1.05 -12.02 -11.19
N LYS A 71 -0.16 -12.92 -10.75
CA LYS A 71 -0.16 -14.32 -11.22
C LYS A 71 -1.46 -15.04 -10.89
N TYR A 72 -1.98 -14.87 -9.67
CA TYR A 72 -3.25 -15.46 -9.25
C TYR A 72 -4.43 -14.95 -10.10
N TYR A 73 -4.47 -13.64 -10.34
CA TYR A 73 -5.51 -13.01 -11.15
C TYR A 73 -5.44 -13.48 -12.61
N ASN A 74 -4.27 -13.35 -13.25
CA ASN A 74 -4.07 -13.71 -14.66
C ASN A 74 -4.29 -15.20 -14.94
N ALA A 75 -4.06 -16.08 -13.96
CA ALA A 75 -4.33 -17.51 -14.12
C ALA A 75 -5.83 -17.86 -14.09
N ARG A 76 -6.68 -16.99 -13.53
CA ARG A 76 -8.12 -17.24 -13.35
C ARG A 76 -8.98 -16.43 -14.29
N VAL A 77 -8.58 -15.18 -14.55
CA VAL A 77 -9.29 -14.28 -15.44
C VAL A 77 -8.84 -14.54 -16.86
N HIS A 78 -9.74 -15.11 -17.65
CA HIS A 78 -9.60 -15.20 -19.08
C HIS A 78 -10.18 -13.92 -19.67
N GLY A 79 -9.36 -13.18 -20.44
CA GLY A 79 -9.86 -12.03 -21.19
C GLY A 79 -10.84 -12.52 -22.24
N ILE A 80 -12.11 -12.11 -22.13
CA ILE A 80 -13.12 -12.30 -23.17
C ILE A 80 -13.11 -11.03 -24.02
N ALA A 81 -12.83 -11.18 -25.31
CA ALA A 81 -12.97 -10.11 -26.29
C ALA A 81 -14.32 -10.28 -26.99
N PHE A 82 -15.15 -9.24 -26.96
CA PHE A 82 -16.43 -9.20 -27.65
C PHE A 82 -16.24 -8.63 -29.06
N LYS A 83 -16.96 -9.18 -30.03
CA LYS A 83 -17.07 -8.67 -31.40
C LYS A 83 -18.42 -7.99 -31.59
N THR A 84 -18.49 -7.13 -32.61
CA THR A 84 -19.78 -6.65 -33.12
C THR A 84 -20.63 -7.86 -33.50
N ASP A 85 -21.90 -7.86 -33.10
CA ASP A 85 -22.89 -8.95 -33.23
C ASP A 85 -22.83 -10.07 -32.15
N ASP A 86 -21.96 -9.96 -31.14
CA ASP A 86 -21.96 -10.89 -29.99
C ASP A 86 -23.05 -10.51 -28.97
N PHE A 87 -23.93 -11.45 -28.64
CA PHE A 87 -24.89 -11.24 -27.57
C PHE A 87 -24.25 -11.36 -26.18
N VAL A 88 -24.39 -10.34 -25.35
CA VAL A 88 -23.81 -10.29 -24.00
C VAL A 88 -24.89 -10.09 -22.94
N TYR A 89 -24.75 -10.80 -21.82
CA TYR A 89 -25.55 -10.55 -20.63
C TYR A 89 -24.81 -9.62 -19.68
N ARG A 90 -25.52 -8.61 -19.16
CA ARG A 90 -24.97 -7.69 -18.15
C ARG A 90 -25.37 -8.17 -16.76
N SER A 91 -24.48 -8.06 -15.79
CA SER A 91 -24.82 -8.37 -14.40
C SER A 91 -25.88 -7.38 -13.90
N ASN A 92 -27.00 -7.89 -13.38
CA ASN A 92 -28.06 -7.06 -12.82
C ASN A 92 -27.60 -6.36 -11.53
N ASP A 93 -26.59 -6.89 -10.83
CA ASP A 93 -25.95 -6.22 -9.69
C ASP A 93 -25.26 -4.91 -10.12
N ALA A 94 -24.80 -4.83 -11.38
CA ALA A 94 -24.12 -3.66 -11.92
C ALA A 94 -25.04 -2.73 -12.73
N SER A 95 -26.14 -3.23 -13.30
CA SER A 95 -27.10 -2.41 -14.06
C SER A 95 -28.28 -1.92 -13.22
N HIS A 96 -28.65 -2.63 -12.16
CA HIS A 96 -29.85 -2.38 -11.34
C HIS A 96 -31.15 -2.23 -12.15
N ALA A 97 -31.23 -2.81 -13.34
CA ALA A 97 -32.39 -2.61 -14.21
C ALA A 97 -33.65 -3.31 -13.71
N VAL A 98 -33.50 -4.44 -13.01
CA VAL A 98 -34.60 -5.14 -12.34
C VAL A 98 -34.40 -5.06 -10.84
N ALA A 99 -35.49 -4.77 -10.11
CA ALA A 99 -35.48 -4.71 -8.65
C ALA A 99 -34.80 -5.94 -8.03
N GLY A 100 -33.70 -5.69 -7.32
CA GLY A 100 -32.87 -6.74 -6.73
C GLY A 100 -33.55 -7.42 -5.55
N GLY A 101 -33.23 -8.70 -5.37
CA GLY A 101 -33.71 -9.50 -4.25
C GLY A 101 -33.13 -10.91 -4.31
N LYS A 102 -33.29 -11.69 -3.24
CA LYS A 102 -32.73 -13.06 -3.15
C LYS A 102 -33.22 -14.00 -4.27
N LEU A 103 -34.35 -13.66 -4.90
CA LEU A 103 -34.98 -14.39 -6.00
C LEU A 103 -35.02 -13.59 -7.32
N GLY A 104 -34.37 -12.42 -7.38
CA GLY A 104 -34.27 -11.63 -8.60
C GLY A 104 -33.30 -12.26 -9.60
N PRO A 105 -33.44 -11.96 -10.92
CA PRO A 105 -32.49 -12.40 -11.92
C PRO A 105 -31.11 -11.79 -11.67
N LYS A 106 -30.06 -12.62 -11.80
CA LYS A 106 -28.66 -12.19 -11.64
C LYS A 106 -28.11 -11.48 -12.89
N TRP A 107 -28.72 -11.74 -14.03
CA TRP A 107 -28.29 -11.26 -15.34
C TRP A 107 -29.45 -10.58 -16.05
N GLU A 108 -29.15 -9.54 -16.81
CA GLU A 108 -30.05 -8.78 -17.66
C GLU A 108 -29.58 -8.87 -19.12
N GLY A 109 -30.51 -8.83 -20.08
CA GLY A 109 -30.23 -8.94 -21.50
C GLY A 109 -30.79 -10.22 -22.12
N PRO A 110 -30.44 -10.57 -23.36
CA PRO A 110 -29.17 -10.25 -24.03
C PRO A 110 -29.15 -8.89 -24.73
N TYR A 111 -27.96 -8.28 -24.80
CA TYR A 111 -27.66 -7.09 -25.59
C TYR A 111 -26.81 -7.45 -26.79
N GLU A 112 -27.05 -6.76 -27.90
CA GLU A 112 -26.22 -6.76 -29.10
C GLU A 112 -25.06 -5.76 -28.98
#